data_AF-A0A7Z9M2S0-F1
#
_entry.id   AF-A0A7Z9M2S0-F1
#
_cell.length_a   1.000
_cell.length_b   1.000
_cell.length_c   1.000
_cell.angle_alpha   90.00
_cell.angle_beta   90.00
_cell.angle_gamma   90.00
#
_symmetry.space_group_name_H-M   'P 1'
#
loop_
_entity.id
_entity.type
_entity.pdbx_description
1 polymer ?
#
loop_
_entity_poly.entity_id
_entity_poly.type
_entity_poly.pdbx_seq_one_letter_code
_entity_poly.pdbx_strand_id
1 'polypeptide(L)'
;MILVRLDPTSLTEETAVRSAEGIVAYSAVCTHEGCDVSDWSTESRRLICPCHDSEFDPTDNGQVTEGPARRRLAALPLKIVDGRLTVAGGFTGRGGFRSP
;
A
#
# COMPACT_ATOMS: atom_id res chain seq x y z
N MET A 1 2.75 6.96 -6.04
CA MET A 1 3.25 5.74 -5.34
C MET A 1 3.42 6.10 -3.88
N ILE A 2 3.12 5.19 -2.97
CA ILE A 2 3.30 5.38 -1.52
C ILE A 2 4.42 4.46 -1.05
N LEU A 3 5.32 4.99 -0.22
CA LEU A 3 6.33 4.24 0.52
C LEU A 3 6.10 4.47 2.01
N VAL A 4 6.01 3.40 2.79
CA VAL A 4 5.93 3.47 4.25
C VAL A 4 6.94 2.52 4.85
N ARG A 5 7.71 3.00 5.83
CA ARG A 5 8.53 2.11 6.68
C ARG A 5 7.73 1.74 7.92
N LEU A 6 7.54 0.46 8.12
CA LEU A 6 6.81 -0.13 9.23
C LEU A 6 7.77 -0.99 10.07
N ASP A 7 7.30 -1.41 11.24
CA ASP A 7 8.00 -2.43 12.02
C ASP A 7 7.90 -3.76 11.24
N PRO A 8 9.01 -4.39 10.85
CA PRO A 8 8.99 -5.65 10.11
C PRO A 8 8.20 -6.75 10.81
N THR A 9 8.14 -6.74 12.15
CA THR A 9 7.41 -7.75 12.94
C THR A 9 5.89 -7.56 12.90
N SER A 10 5.42 -6.39 12.49
CA SER A 10 3.99 -6.10 12.32
C SER A 10 3.42 -6.51 10.97
N LEU A 11 4.27 -6.91 10.02
CA LEU A 11 3.84 -7.29 8.67
C LEU A 11 3.29 -8.71 8.64
N THR A 12 2.23 -8.93 7.87
CA THR A 12 1.83 -10.30 7.50
C THR A 12 2.92 -10.94 6.64
N GLU A 13 3.01 -12.28 6.64
CA GLU A 13 4.03 -13.00 5.86
C GLU A 13 3.98 -12.62 4.37
N GLU A 14 2.77 -12.51 3.79
CA GLU A 14 2.57 -12.08 2.40
C GLU A 14 3.11 -10.67 2.13
N THR A 15 3.04 -9.78 3.11
CA THR A 15 3.55 -8.40 2.99
C THR A 15 5.06 -8.37 3.22
N ALA A 16 5.55 -9.11 4.21
CA ALA A 16 6.96 -9.17 4.58
C ALA A 16 7.85 -9.62 3.41
N VAL A 17 7.44 -10.65 2.65
CA VAL A 17 8.20 -11.16 1.50
C VAL A 17 8.37 -10.16 0.34
N ARG A 18 7.59 -9.07 0.33
CA ARG A 18 7.66 -8.00 -0.68
C ARG A 18 8.27 -6.70 -0.13
N SER A 19 8.55 -6.66 1.17
CA SER A 19 9.11 -5.49 1.83
C SER A 19 10.64 -5.46 1.73
N ALA A 20 11.22 -4.27 1.87
CA ALA A 20 12.65 -4.07 2.00
C ALA A 20 12.94 -3.46 3.37
N GLU A 21 13.38 -4.27 4.33
CA GLU A 21 13.65 -3.83 5.72
C GLU A 21 12.45 -3.09 6.36
N GLY A 22 11.25 -3.65 6.17
CA GLY A 22 10.00 -3.03 6.66
C GLY A 22 9.48 -1.89 5.78
N ILE A 23 10.17 -1.52 4.69
CA ILE A 23 9.63 -0.60 3.69
C ILE A 23 8.69 -1.37 2.76
N VAL A 24 7.45 -0.93 2.68
CA VAL A 24 6.44 -1.43 1.73
C VAL A 24 6.09 -0.35 0.71
N ALA A 25 5.74 -0.79 -0.50
CA ALA A 25 5.25 0.10 -1.56
C ALA A 25 3.87 -0.32 -2.05
N TYR A 26 3.00 0.67 -2.22
CA TYR A 26 1.66 0.50 -2.78
C TYR A 26 1.36 1.60 -3.81
N SER A 27 0.56 1.28 -4.83
CA SER A 27 -0.01 2.29 -5.71
C SER A 27 -0.67 3.40 -4.88
N ALA A 28 -0.40 4.66 -5.25
CA ALA A 28 -1.08 5.79 -4.62
C ALA A 28 -2.48 6.02 -5.19
N VAL A 29 -2.90 5.28 -6.21
CA VAL A 29 -4.20 5.51 -6.83
C VAL A 29 -5.25 4.69 -6.09
N CYS A 30 -6.18 5.38 -5.45
CA CYS A 30 -7.30 4.78 -4.74
C CYS A 30 -8.11 3.91 -5.70
N THR A 31 -8.45 2.69 -5.27
CA THR A 31 -9.19 1.74 -6.10
C THR A 31 -10.68 2.04 -6.23
N HIS A 32 -11.18 3.02 -5.49
CA HIS A 32 -12.57 3.48 -5.57
C HIS A 32 -12.79 4.27 -6.87
N GLU A 33 -12.33 5.52 -6.91
CA GLU A 33 -12.54 6.43 -8.05
C GLU A 33 -11.25 7.13 -8.51
N GLY A 34 -10.09 6.63 -8.10
CA GLY A 34 -8.82 7.05 -8.68
C GLY A 34 -8.16 8.26 -8.08
N CYS A 35 -8.71 8.83 -7.00
CA CYS A 35 -8.00 9.84 -6.22
C CYS A 35 -6.64 9.34 -5.74
N ASP A 36 -5.72 10.27 -5.48
CA ASP A 36 -4.50 9.95 -4.77
C ASP A 36 -4.81 9.64 -3.29
N VAL A 37 -4.31 8.51 -2.81
CA VAL A 37 -4.19 8.16 -1.41
C VAL A 37 -2.99 8.93 -0.87
N SER A 38 -3.23 9.95 -0.04
CA SER A 38 -2.21 10.91 0.38
C SER A 38 -2.00 10.98 1.89
N ASP A 39 -2.96 10.47 2.67
CA ASP A 39 -3.03 10.76 4.10
C ASP A 39 -2.61 9.53 4.92
N TRP A 40 -2.07 9.78 6.12
CA TRP A 40 -1.62 8.75 7.04
C TRP A 40 -2.21 9.00 8.43
N SER A 41 -2.92 8.00 8.96
CA SER A 41 -3.33 8.00 10.36
C SER A 41 -2.23 7.41 11.23
N THR A 42 -1.70 8.20 12.16
CA THR A 42 -0.71 7.72 13.14
C THR A 42 -1.32 6.80 14.20
N GLU A 43 -2.60 6.98 14.50
CA GLU A 43 -3.34 6.18 15.49
C GLU A 43 -3.65 4.78 14.96
N SER A 44 -4.33 4.69 13.80
CA SER A 44 -4.73 3.42 13.20
C SER A 44 -3.65 2.79 12.32
N ARG A 45 -2.59 3.55 11.99
CA ARG A 45 -1.51 3.14 11.07
C ARG A 45 -2.08 2.74 9.69
N ARG A 46 -2.95 3.59 9.16
CA ARG A 46 -3.66 3.39 7.89
C ARG A 46 -3.31 4.45 6.87
N LEU A 47 -3.29 4.03 5.61
CA LEU A 47 -3.24 4.92 4.45
C LEU A 47 -4.66 5.36 4.12
N ILE A 48 -4.88 6.67 3.94
CA ILE A 48 -6.21 7.25 3.79
C ILE A 48 -6.33 7.96 2.44
N CYS A 49 -7.43 7.67 1.75
CA CYS A 49 -7.88 8.42 0.58
C CYS A 49 -8.81 9.56 1.05
N PRO A 50 -8.40 10.85 0.95
CA PRO A 50 -9.19 11.96 1.49
C PRO A 50 -10.48 12.26 0.72
N CYS A 51 -10.69 11.67 -0.47
CA CYS A 51 -11.90 11.92 -1.26
C CYS A 51 -13.17 11.36 -0.62
N HIS A 52 -13.09 10.14 -0.06
CA HIS A 52 -14.25 9.41 0.46
C HIS A 52 -13.86 8.49 1.63
N ASP A 53 -12.78 8.85 2.32
CA ASP A 53 -12.30 8.19 3.54
C ASP A 53 -12.09 6.67 3.43
N SER A 54 -11.68 6.19 2.25
CA SER A 54 -11.23 4.80 2.13
C SER A 54 -9.90 4.62 2.85
N GLU A 55 -9.85 3.69 3.79
CA GLU A 55 -8.63 3.34 4.51
C GLU A 55 -8.05 2.03 4.01
N PHE A 56 -6.72 1.96 3.96
CA PHE A 56 -5.98 0.79 3.54
C PHE A 56 -4.94 0.41 4.59
N ASP A 57 -4.84 -0.88 4.90
CA ASP A 57 -3.86 -1.44 5.82
C ASP A 57 -2.56 -1.80 5.09
N PRO A 58 -1.46 -1.04 5.27
CA PRO A 58 -0.20 -1.36 4.61
C PRO A 58 0.56 -2.53 5.27
N THR A 59 0.21 -2.94 6.48
CA THR A 59 0.80 -4.12 7.16
C THR A 59 0.24 -5.43 6.63
N ASP A 60 -0.97 -5.38 6.08
CA ASP A 60 -1.67 -6.53 5.53
C ASP A 60 -2.11 -6.28 4.07
N ASN A 61 -1.14 -6.38 3.17
CA ASN A 61 -1.33 -6.42 1.72
C ASN A 61 -2.10 -5.23 1.11
N GLY A 62 -2.16 -4.08 1.79
CA GLY A 62 -2.89 -2.90 1.32
C GLY A 62 -4.39 -3.11 1.25
N GLN A 63 -4.93 -4.04 2.06
CA GLN A 63 -6.36 -4.35 2.07
C GLN A 63 -7.20 -3.15 2.53
N VAL A 64 -8.43 -3.05 2.01
CA VAL A 64 -9.38 -2.03 2.46
C VAL A 64 -9.86 -2.37 3.85
N THR A 65 -9.76 -1.43 4.78
CA THR A 65 -10.31 -1.58 6.13
C THR A 65 -11.56 -0.76 6.34
N GLU A 66 -11.68 0.39 5.66
CA GLU A 66 -12.84 1.28 5.78
C GLU A 66 -13.18 1.96 4.45
N GLY A 67 -14.40 2.49 4.37
CA GLY A 67 -14.87 3.31 3.26
C GLY A 67 -15.36 2.53 2.03
N PRO A 68 -15.60 3.24 0.90
CA PRO A 68 -16.28 2.66 -0.25
C PRO A 68 -15.39 1.82 -1.18
N ALA A 69 -14.06 1.87 -1.06
CA ALA A 69 -13.17 1.01 -1.83
C ALA A 69 -13.53 -0.48 -1.62
N ARG A 70 -13.39 -1.30 -2.69
CA ARG A 70 -13.71 -2.74 -2.66
C ARG A 70 -12.52 -3.64 -2.98
N ARG A 71 -11.36 -3.06 -3.24
CA ARG A 71 -10.16 -3.78 -3.64
C ARG A 71 -8.94 -3.20 -2.95
N ARG A 72 -8.01 -4.08 -2.59
CA ARG A 72 -6.70 -3.67 -2.05
C ARG A 72 -5.92 -2.79 -3.04
N LEU A 73 -5.03 -1.96 -2.50
CA LEU A 73 -4.00 -1.29 -3.29
C LEU A 73 -3.07 -2.31 -3.93
N ALA A 74 -2.59 -2.02 -5.15
CA ALA A 74 -1.59 -2.87 -5.79
C ALA A 74 -0.23 -2.64 -5.12
N ALA A 75 0.37 -3.69 -4.56
CA ALA A 75 1.69 -3.61 -3.97
C ALA A 75 2.78 -3.69 -5.04
N LEU A 76 3.91 -3.02 -4.80
CA LEU A 76 5.10 -3.13 -5.64
C LEU A 76 6.24 -3.77 -4.82
N PRO A 77 6.70 -4.98 -5.16
CA PRO A 77 7.79 -5.63 -4.43
C PRO A 77 9.07 -4.81 -4.46
N LEU A 78 9.75 -4.72 -3.32
CA LEU A 78 10.97 -3.95 -3.13
C LEU A 78 12.12 -4.82 -2.62
N LYS A 79 13.36 -4.35 -2.80
CA LYS A 79 14.57 -4.87 -2.17
C LYS A 79 15.58 -3.75 -1.95
N ILE A 80 16.56 -3.97 -1.07
CA ILE A 80 17.76 -3.13 -0.99
C ILE A 80 18.87 -3.77 -1.83
N VAL A 81 19.46 -2.99 -2.74
CA VAL A 81 20.66 -3.37 -3.51
C VAL A 81 21.66 -2.23 -3.35
N ASP A 82 22.85 -2.54 -2.84
CA ASP A 82 23.92 -1.56 -2.62
C ASP A 82 23.45 -0.31 -1.82
N GLY A 83 22.66 -0.54 -0.78
CA GLY A 83 22.08 0.52 0.06
C GLY A 83 20.96 1.33 -0.61
N ARG A 84 20.48 0.94 -1.79
CA ARG A 84 19.43 1.63 -2.54
C ARG A 84 18.15 0.79 -2.59
N LEU A 85 17.04 1.45 -2.31
CA LEU A 85 15.71 0.87 -2.51
C LEU A 85 15.45 0.67 -4.00
N THR A 86 15.18 -0.57 -4.39
CA THR A 86 15.05 -1.01 -5.77
C THR A 86 13.77 -1.81 -5.95
N VAL A 87 13.08 -1.61 -7.08
CA VAL A 87 11.91 -2.41 -7.45
C VAL A 87 12.35 -3.85 -7.75
N ALA A 88 11.73 -4.82 -7.09
CA ALA A 88 12.07 -6.23 -7.18
C ALA A 88 11.15 -7.02 -8.14
N GLY A 89 10.03 -6.45 -8.57
CA GLY A 89 9.08 -7.10 -9.46
C GLY A 89 7.96 -6.16 -9.93
N GLY A 90 7.05 -6.70 -10.76
CA GLY A 90 5.84 -5.98 -11.17
C GLY A 90 4.82 -5.86 -10.04
N PHE A 91 3.79 -5.04 -10.25
CA PHE A 91 2.68 -4.92 -9.29
C PHE A 91 2.00 -6.27 -9.03
N THR A 92 1.62 -6.52 -7.78
CA THR A 92 0.89 -7.74 -7.38
C THR A 92 -0.60 -7.73 -7.75
N GLY A 93 -1.04 -6.70 -8.45
CA GLY A 93 -2.42 -6.51 -8.86
C GLY A 93 -2.56 -5.30 -9.78
N ARG A 94 -3.79 -5.03 -10.20
CA ARG A 94 -4.08 -3.87 -11.06
C ARG A 94 -4.00 -2.58 -10.24
N GLY A 95 -3.20 -1.62 -10.70
CA GLY A 95 -3.23 -0.26 -10.16
C GLY A 95 -4.54 0.46 -10.51
N GLY A 96 -4.87 1.49 -9.74
CA GLY A 96 -5.98 2.39 -10.02
C GLY A 96 -7.37 1.80 -9.80
N PHE A 97 -8.35 2.44 -10.41
CA PHE A 97 -9.78 2.14 -10.29
C PHE A 97 -10.33 1.62 -11.64
N ARG A 98 -11.48 0.96 -11.59
CA ARG A 98 -12.29 0.74 -12.79
C ARG A 98 -13.53 1.60 -12.65
N SER A 99 -13.70 2.56 -13.56
CA SER A 99 -15.04 3.04 -13.86
C SER A 99 -15.87 1.84 -14.38
N PRO A 100 -17.16 1.73 -13.99
CA PRO A 100 -18.07 0.84 -14.68
C PRO A 100 -18.13 1.14 -16.18
#